data_AF-W0F8U6-F1
#
_entry.id   AF-W0F8U6-F1
#
_cell.length_a   1.000
_cell.length_b   1.000
_cell.length_c   1.000
_cell.angle_alpha   90.00
_cell.angle_beta   90.00
_cell.angle_gamma   90.00
#
_symmetry.space_group_name_H-M   'P 1'
#
loop_
_entity.id
_entity.type
_entity.pdbx_description
1 polymer ?
#
loop_
_entity_poly.entity_id
_entity_poly.type
_entity_poly.pdbx_seq_one_letter_code
_entity_poly.pdbx_strand_id
1 'polypeptide(L)'
;VYKKPNSVILFDEIEKAHPDIYNIMLQILDEGRLTDTTGKLIDFTNTIILLTSNLGCPKNYDKYLQNKNYLSDLDLKDIEKNIHSNINNYFKPELLNRLTSILIFNPLNINNLLLIFNKFINEL
;
A
#
# COMPACT_ATOMS: atom_id res chain seq x y z
N VAL A 1 15.84 -0.44 11.34
CA VAL A 1 16.90 -0.96 10.45
C VAL A 1 18.27 -0.97 11.11
N TYR A 2 19.00 0.14 11.21
CA TYR A 2 20.38 0.11 11.74
C TYR A 2 20.50 -0.50 13.16
N LYS A 3 19.55 -0.21 14.07
CA LYS A 3 19.52 -0.79 15.44
C LYS A 3 18.78 -2.13 15.54
N LYS A 4 18.01 -2.49 14.50
CA LYS A 4 17.17 -3.69 14.43
C LYS A 4 17.22 -4.23 12.99
N PRO A 5 18.29 -4.93 12.62
CA PRO A 5 18.33 -5.67 11.36
C PRO A 5 17.24 -6.75 11.46
N ASN A 6 16.46 -6.97 10.40
CA ASN A 6 15.24 -7.80 10.40
C ASN A 6 14.02 -7.05 10.94
N SER A 7 13.57 -6.05 10.18
CA SER A 7 12.39 -5.26 10.53
C SER A 7 11.37 -5.24 9.40
N VAL A 8 10.12 -5.01 9.76
CA VAL A 8 9.08 -4.56 8.83
C VAL A 8 9.03 -3.04 8.92
N ILE A 9 9.10 -2.35 7.79
CA ILE A 9 8.91 -0.90 7.69
C ILE A 9 7.60 -0.66 6.95
N LEU A 10 6.75 0.19 7.53
CA LEU A 10 5.53 0.66 6.91
C LEU A 10 5.69 2.13 6.53
N PHE A 11 5.51 2.44 5.25
CA PHE A 11 5.29 3.80 4.79
C PHE A 11 3.81 3.97 4.52
N ASP A 12 3.17 4.83 5.31
CA ASP A 12 1.74 5.06 5.22
C ASP A 12 1.44 6.21 4.25
N GLU A 13 0.38 6.07 3.45
CA GLU A 13 -0.12 7.07 2.49
C GLU A 13 1.00 7.68 1.62
N ILE A 14 1.76 6.82 0.94
CA ILE A 14 2.96 7.23 0.21
C ILE A 14 2.68 8.28 -0.89
N GLU A 15 1.44 8.38 -1.38
CA GLU A 15 1.04 9.46 -2.29
C GLU A 15 1.13 10.86 -1.68
N LYS A 16 1.10 11.01 -0.35
CA LYS A 16 1.23 12.31 0.33
C LYS A 16 2.69 12.70 0.59
N ALA A 17 3.64 11.80 0.32
CA ALA A 17 5.05 12.05 0.57
C ALA A 17 5.61 13.14 -0.36
N HIS A 18 6.58 13.90 0.15
CA HIS A 18 7.29 14.91 -0.64
C HIS A 18 8.06 14.23 -1.80
N PRO A 19 8.15 14.85 -3.00
CA PRO A 19 8.85 14.27 -4.16
C PRO A 19 10.28 13.81 -3.87
N ASP A 20 11.00 14.47 -2.96
CA ASP A 20 12.38 14.11 -2.60
C ASP A 20 12.51 12.71 -1.97
N ILE A 21 11.42 12.18 -1.39
CA ILE A 21 11.40 10.83 -0.82
C ILE A 21 11.55 9.76 -1.92
N TYR A 22 11.14 10.04 -3.16
CA TYR A 22 11.22 9.07 -4.25
C TYR A 22 12.65 8.61 -4.53
N ASN A 23 13.61 9.53 -4.59
CA ASN A 23 15.00 9.16 -4.89
C ASN A 23 15.60 8.27 -3.79
N ILE A 24 15.26 8.57 -2.53
CA ILE A 24 15.66 7.79 -1.37
C ILE A 24 15.02 6.39 -1.43
N MET A 25 13.73 6.30 -1.78
CA MET A 25 13.03 5.03 -1.94
C MET A 25 13.61 4.19 -3.07
N LEU A 26 13.89 4.78 -4.22
CA LEU A 26 14.54 4.08 -5.34
C LEU A 26 15.89 3.51 -4.93
N GLN A 27 16.72 4.29 -4.21
CA GLN A 27 18.00 3.79 -3.71
C GLN A 27 17.81 2.58 -2.78
N ILE A 28 16.87 2.65 -1.83
CA ILE A 28 16.61 1.56 -0.90
C ILE A 28 16.08 0.31 -1.62
N LEU A 29 15.14 0.49 -2.57
CA LEU A 29 14.50 -0.61 -3.28
C LEU A 29 15.43 -1.25 -4.32
N ASP A 30 16.37 -0.49 -4.89
CA ASP A 30 17.33 -0.99 -5.90
C ASP A 30 18.55 -1.65 -5.25
N GLU A 31 19.21 -0.95 -4.33
CA GLU A 31 20.50 -1.38 -3.76
C GLU A 31 20.33 -2.14 -2.45
N GLY A 32 19.13 -2.15 -1.86
CA GLY A 32 18.91 -2.65 -0.51
C GLY A 32 19.71 -1.88 0.54
N ARG A 33 20.16 -0.66 0.24
CA ARG A 33 21.07 0.12 1.08
C ARG A 33 20.73 1.59 0.97
N LEU A 34 21.00 2.34 2.05
CA LEU A 34 20.91 3.79 2.07
C LEU A 34 22.16 4.36 2.71
N THR A 35 22.78 5.34 2.08
CA THR A 35 23.85 6.13 2.70
C THR A 35 23.24 7.42 3.25
N ASP A 36 23.29 7.59 4.56
CA ASP A 36 22.83 8.83 5.21
C ASP A 36 23.83 9.98 4.93
N THR A 37 23.38 11.20 5.16
CA THR A 37 24.12 12.47 5.11
C THR A 37 25.45 12.46 5.86
N THR A 38 25.60 11.63 6.89
CA THR A 38 26.85 11.47 7.65
C THR A 38 27.83 10.47 7.00
N GLY A 39 27.51 9.94 5.81
CA GLY A 39 28.29 8.90 5.12
C GLY A 39 28.08 7.48 5.66
N LYS A 40 27.10 7.29 6.54
CA LYS A 40 26.85 5.98 7.16
C LYS A 40 25.96 5.13 6.26
N LEU A 41 26.43 3.93 5.94
CA LEU A 41 25.68 2.95 5.17
C LEU A 41 24.72 2.15 6.07
N ILE A 42 23.46 2.09 5.68
CA ILE A 42 22.38 1.36 6.35
C ILE A 42 21.91 0.26 5.40
N ASP A 43 21.87 -0.98 5.89
CA ASP A 43 21.49 -2.16 5.11
C ASP A 43 20.02 -2.53 5.32
N PHE A 44 19.26 -2.60 4.23
CA PHE A 44 17.84 -2.96 4.13
C PHE A 44 17.62 -4.34 3.51
N THR A 45 18.66 -5.09 3.13
CA THR A 45 18.54 -6.39 2.44
C THR A 45 17.69 -7.42 3.18
N ASN A 46 17.63 -7.36 4.52
CA ASN A 46 16.79 -8.22 5.34
C ASN A 46 15.61 -7.46 5.97
N THR A 47 15.02 -6.51 5.24
CA THR A 47 13.89 -5.69 5.68
C THR A 47 12.71 -5.88 4.73
N ILE A 48 11.52 -6.10 5.29
CA ILE A 48 10.28 -6.08 4.51
C ILE A 48 9.77 -4.64 4.50
N ILE A 49 9.56 -4.08 3.32
CA ILE A 49 9.01 -2.74 3.15
C ILE A 49 7.56 -2.89 2.67
N LEU A 50 6.63 -2.31 3.43
CA LEU A 50 5.23 -2.20 3.10
C LEU A 50 4.91 -0.74 2.81
N LEU A 51 4.24 -0.49 1.68
CA LEU A 51 3.74 0.82 1.31
C LEU A 51 2.20 0.74 1.32
N THR A 52 1.53 1.73 1.89
CA THR A 52 0.08 1.89 1.73
C THR A 52 -0.20 3.10 0.84
N SER A 53 -1.33 3.04 0.15
CA SER A 53 -1.83 4.17 -0.64
C SER A 53 -3.34 4.13 -0.73
N ASN A 54 -3.96 5.30 -0.74
CA ASN A 54 -5.41 5.46 -0.96
C ASN A 54 -5.75 5.86 -2.40
N LEU A 55 -4.79 5.80 -3.33
CA LEU A 55 -5.01 6.22 -4.72
C LEU A 55 -6.03 5.35 -5.45
N GLY A 56 -6.98 6.01 -6.10
CA GLY A 56 -8.03 5.35 -6.88
C GLY A 56 -9.08 4.62 -6.04
N CYS A 57 -8.92 4.55 -4.71
CA CYS A 57 -9.93 3.99 -3.83
C CYS A 57 -11.19 4.86 -3.86
N PRO A 58 -12.38 4.27 -4.12
CA PRO A 58 -13.63 5.02 -4.13
C PRO A 58 -13.96 5.50 -2.70
N LYS A 59 -14.38 6.77 -2.57
CA LYS A 59 -14.80 7.35 -1.28
C LYS A 59 -16.09 6.71 -0.75
N ASN A 60 -16.97 6.32 -1.67
CA ASN A 60 -18.21 5.61 -1.41
C ASN A 60 -18.46 4.61 -2.56
N TYR A 61 -19.32 3.64 -2.30
CA TYR A 61 -19.68 2.62 -3.29
C TYR A 61 -21.06 2.88 -3.92
N ASP A 62 -21.63 4.07 -3.73
CA ASP A 62 -23.01 4.40 -4.16
C ASP A 62 -23.23 4.14 -5.65
N LYS A 63 -22.25 4.49 -6.50
CA LYS A 63 -22.27 4.18 -7.95
C LYS A 63 -22.42 2.68 -8.22
N TYR A 64 -21.76 1.87 -7.41
CA TYR A 64 -21.73 0.41 -7.52
C TYR A 64 -22.81 -0.27 -6.69
N LEU A 65 -23.68 0.46 -5.98
CA LEU A 65 -24.76 -0.12 -5.17
C LEU A 65 -26.14 0.34 -5.64
N GLN A 66 -26.22 1.02 -6.79
CA GLN A 66 -27.49 1.39 -7.39
C GLN A 66 -28.32 0.12 -7.66
N ASN A 67 -29.47 0.02 -7.00
CA ASN A 67 -30.41 -1.09 -7.09
C ASN A 67 -29.87 -2.45 -6.60
N LYS A 68 -28.78 -2.47 -5.80
CA LYS A 68 -28.24 -3.71 -5.21
C LYS A 68 -27.58 -3.45 -3.85
N ASN A 69 -27.65 -4.45 -2.97
CA ASN A 69 -27.10 -4.35 -1.61
C ASN A 69 -25.70 -4.98 -1.47
N TYR A 70 -25.08 -5.37 -2.59
CA TYR A 70 -23.76 -6.02 -2.60
C TYR A 70 -22.95 -5.60 -3.82
N LEU A 71 -21.63 -5.67 -3.70
CA LEU A 71 -20.69 -5.51 -4.81
C LEU A 71 -20.53 -6.85 -5.51
N SER A 72 -20.83 -6.89 -6.81
CA SER A 72 -20.60 -8.07 -7.64
C SER A 72 -19.14 -8.16 -8.07
N ASP A 73 -18.73 -9.34 -8.54
CA ASP A 73 -17.37 -9.55 -9.06
C ASP A 73 -17.02 -8.60 -10.22
N LEU A 74 -18.02 -8.18 -11.00
CA LEU A 74 -17.85 -7.19 -12.07
C LEU A 74 -17.54 -5.80 -11.51
N ASP A 75 -18.19 -5.40 -10.42
CA ASP A 75 -17.93 -4.11 -9.77
C ASP A 75 -16.53 -4.09 -9.14
N LEU A 76 -16.15 -5.19 -8.47
CA LEU A 76 -14.83 -5.32 -7.86
C LEU A 76 -13.72 -5.22 -8.91
N LYS A 77 -13.88 -5.86 -10.06
CA LYS A 77 -12.93 -5.74 -11.19
C LYS A 77 -12.86 -4.34 -11.76
N ASP A 78 -13.98 -3.61 -11.86
CA ASP A 78 -13.97 -2.23 -12.32
C ASP A 78 -13.22 -1.31 -11.33
N ILE A 79 -13.47 -1.49 -10.03
CA ILE A 79 -12.77 -0.77 -8.96
C ILE A 79 -11.27 -1.06 -9.01
N GLU A 80 -10.89 -2.34 -9.12
CA GLU A 80 -9.50 -2.78 -9.21
C GLU A 80 -8.79 -2.12 -10.42
N LYS A 81 -9.45 -2.12 -11.59
CA LYS A 81 -8.94 -1.47 -12.79
C LYS A 81 -8.78 0.04 -12.60
N ASN A 82 -9.72 0.71 -11.94
CA ASN A 82 -9.63 2.12 -11.61
C ASN A 82 -8.44 2.41 -10.67
N ILE A 83 -8.24 1.58 -9.65
CA ILE A 83 -7.09 1.68 -8.73
C ILE A 83 -5.78 1.54 -9.51
N HIS A 84 -5.64 0.50 -10.32
CA HIS A 84 -4.44 0.31 -11.15
C HIS A 84 -4.16 1.48 -12.09
N SER A 85 -5.21 2.03 -12.73
CA SER A 85 -5.05 3.19 -13.61
C SER A 85 -4.53 4.41 -12.84
N ASN A 86 -5.05 4.66 -11.63
CA ASN A 86 -4.61 5.80 -10.82
C ASN A 86 -3.19 5.61 -10.29
N ILE A 87 -2.83 4.40 -9.86
CA ILE A 87 -1.45 4.05 -9.46
C ILE A 87 -0.47 4.31 -10.60
N ASN A 88 -0.77 3.82 -11.81
CA ASN A 88 0.10 3.98 -12.98
C ASN A 88 0.21 5.43 -13.46
N ASN A 89 -0.85 6.24 -13.27
CA ASN A 89 -0.84 7.65 -13.66
C ASN A 89 -0.09 8.52 -12.64
N TYR A 90 -0.13 8.16 -11.35
CA TYR A 90 0.46 8.94 -10.27
C TYR A 90 1.93 8.58 -10.01
N PHE A 91 2.23 7.30 -9.84
CA PHE A 91 3.57 6.84 -9.53
C PHE A 91 4.40 6.67 -10.79
N LYS A 92 5.68 7.05 -10.70
CA LYS A 92 6.63 6.81 -11.78
C LYS A 92 6.80 5.30 -12.01
N PRO A 93 6.85 4.83 -13.27
CA PRO A 93 7.09 3.41 -13.58
C PRO A 93 8.36 2.86 -12.92
N GLU A 94 9.38 3.70 -12.74
CA GLU A 94 10.62 3.37 -12.05
C GLU A 94 10.37 2.81 -10.64
N LEU A 95 9.48 3.45 -9.86
CA LEU A 95 9.14 2.97 -8.52
C LEU A 95 8.32 1.68 -8.59
N LEU A 96 7.30 1.65 -9.44
CA LEU A 96 6.38 0.51 -9.55
C LEU A 96 7.11 -0.77 -9.97
N ASN A 97 8.08 -0.65 -10.88
CA ASN A 97 8.88 -1.78 -11.36
C ASN A 97 9.82 -2.37 -10.29
N ARG A 98 10.00 -1.70 -9.15
CA ARG A 98 10.79 -2.19 -8.01
C ARG A 98 9.93 -2.83 -6.93
N LEU A 99 8.62 -2.62 -6.97
CA LEU A 99 7.71 -3.29 -6.06
C LEU A 99 7.55 -4.75 -6.48
N THR A 100 7.70 -5.66 -5.51
CA THR A 100 7.53 -7.09 -5.76
C THR A 100 6.08 -7.45 -6.08
N SER A 101 5.13 -6.80 -5.41
CA SER A 101 3.69 -7.05 -5.58
C SER A 101 2.90 -5.82 -5.15
N ILE A 102 1.78 -5.59 -5.83
CA ILE A 102 0.77 -4.60 -5.44
C ILE A 102 -0.47 -5.36 -5.00
N LEU A 103 -0.86 -5.18 -3.75
CA LEU A 103 -2.03 -5.84 -3.16
C LEU A 103 -3.19 -4.85 -3.08
N ILE A 104 -4.32 -5.18 -3.70
CA ILE A 104 -5.54 -4.38 -3.62
C ILE A 104 -6.45 -5.00 -2.56
N PHE A 105 -6.84 -4.20 -1.58
CA PHE A 105 -7.73 -4.64 -0.52
C PHE A 105 -9.18 -4.62 -0.98
N ASN A 106 -9.87 -5.72 -0.77
CA ASN A 106 -11.30 -5.81 -1.01
C ASN A 106 -12.07 -4.97 0.02
N PRO A 107 -13.20 -4.37 -0.37
CA PRO A 107 -14.11 -3.72 0.56
C PRO A 107 -14.59 -4.70 1.64
N LEU A 108 -14.79 -4.19 2.86
CA LEU A 108 -15.31 -4.99 3.96
C LEU A 108 -16.78 -5.35 3.71
N ASN A 109 -17.08 -6.65 3.77
CA ASN A 109 -18.44 -7.14 3.81
C ASN A 109 -18.91 -7.37 5.25
N ILE A 110 -20.20 -7.66 5.44
CA ILE A 110 -20.80 -7.88 6.76
C ILE A 110 -20.11 -9.02 7.52
N ASN A 111 -19.74 -10.10 6.83
CA ASN A 111 -19.06 -11.24 7.46
C ASN A 111 -17.67 -10.84 7.98
N ASN A 112 -16.92 -10.05 7.20
CA ASN A 112 -15.61 -9.52 7.59
C ASN A 112 -15.74 -8.56 8.78
N LEU A 113 -16.76 -7.71 8.79
CA LEU A 113 -17.03 -6.80 9.90
C LEU A 113 -17.36 -7.56 11.20
N LEU A 114 -18.16 -8.64 11.12
CA LEU A 114 -18.44 -9.50 12.26
C LEU A 114 -17.18 -10.18 12.80
N LEU A 115 -16.28 -10.65 11.92
CA LEU A 115 -14.98 -11.19 12.33
C LEU A 115 -14.11 -10.14 13.03
N ILE A 116 -14.07 -8.93 12.48
CA ILE A 116 -13.33 -7.81 13.08
C ILE A 116 -13.90 -7.48 14.47
N PHE A 117 -15.22 -7.39 14.59
CA PHE A 117 -15.91 -7.14 15.86
C PHE A 117 -15.57 -8.19 16.92
N ASN A 118 -15.65 -9.47 16.55
CA ASN A 118 -15.30 -10.57 17.45
C ASN A 118 -13.83 -10.53 17.87
N LYS A 119 -12.92 -10.16 16.95
CA LYS A 119 -11.51 -9.97 17.28
C LYS A 119 -11.34 -8.90 18.36
N PHE A 120 -11.96 -7.74 18.18
CA PHE A 120 -11.88 -6.64 19.15
C PHE A 120 -12.47 -7.02 20.51
N ILE A 121 -13.56 -7.80 20.55
CA ILE A 121 -14.11 -8.31 21.81
C ILE A 121 -13.11 -9.22 22.54
N ASN A 122 -12.37 -10.07 21.83
CA ASN A 122 -11.43 -11.00 22.44
C ASN A 122 -10.11 -10.34 22.91
N GLU A 123 -9.80 -9.14 22.43
CA GLU A 123 -8.63 -8.36 22.84
C GLU A 123 -8.91 -7.44 24.05
N LEU A 124 -10.19 -7.30 24.44
CA LEU A 124 -10.64 -6.60 25.65
C LEU A 124 -10.58 -7.52 26.88
#